data_AF-A0A956SFI8-F1
#
_entry.id   AF-A0A956SFI8-F1
#
_cell.length_a   1.000
_cell.length_b   1.000
_cell.length_c   1.000
_cell.angle_alpha   90.00
_cell.angle_beta   90.00
_cell.angle_gamma   90.00
#
_symmetry.space_group_name_H-M   'P 1'
#
loop_
_entity.id
_entity.type
_entity.pdbx_description
1 polymer ?
#
loop_
_entity_poly.entity_id
_entity_poly.type
_entity_poly.pdbx_seq_one_letter_code
_entity_poly.pdbx_strand_id
1 'polypeptide(L)'
;MTRTGTVTVGAFATLGALVRIRALTAIRELTTIREFTRIRALARIRALVRIREFNTIRALSTVLAIATLLTFLLPRSVSAADPIVSPETIVVRPNGTESGPLPPSELTAPTDAPWAGDLWLPDRPAPEWTWRLQEALTWAARRSDGAKPIRVLLLEGHHWLEPSAYLDPSCGNCEDPSTLVPASVGVVMTGSALRLVGPERGEAVVHTRAGYGLLVEDCTDCEISNVVFTDGVRDTSGSATDAALVVRRSSVRIAENTIRDNIGDPEIIQDKIVGIIGIAGREGAKMRIEGNRILRNSWDGIALYRGAEAEIVDNEIDGVDLALGRTAGGGRGVGIGLTWNAKATVRGNRVARYWKGIGVFVDAQATVEDNVVERIATWGLSLWDAGKGRPSARFLHNVVDSTGACGCSIVRESAELPAPGELRGNVFSRTGQNPKYDDGEPYCYQAAIALHAAPETFRIGDNLLLDNREPGGRPGSGDRDPATVGLTLANLAARLAIYPAAAQSDFFTRHGMSPSGDWNWGREGMNR
;
A
#
# COMPACT_ATOMS: atom_id res chain seq x y z
N MET A 1 -65.50 45.23 1.76
CA MET A 1 -65.51 44.53 3.06
C MET A 1 -64.87 43.16 2.85
N THR A 2 -63.54 43.06 2.99
CA THR A 2 -62.84 42.52 4.19
C THR A 2 -63.23 41.06 4.43
N ARG A 3 -62.33 40.07 4.28
CA ARG A 3 -61.08 39.93 5.05
C ARG A 3 -60.06 39.01 4.36
N THR A 4 -58.82 39.39 4.57
CA THR A 4 -57.52 38.75 4.36
C THR A 4 -57.36 37.37 5.01
N GLY A 5 -56.51 36.53 4.42
CA GLY A 5 -56.01 35.30 5.02
C GLY A 5 -54.85 34.68 4.24
N THR A 6 -53.69 35.32 4.27
CA THR A 6 -52.39 34.74 3.92
C THR A 6 -52.07 33.54 4.83
N VAL A 7 -51.71 32.39 4.26
CA VAL A 7 -51.00 31.32 4.98
C VAL A 7 -49.72 30.98 4.23
N THR A 8 -48.62 31.37 4.85
CA THR A 8 -47.25 30.91 4.63
C THR A 8 -47.16 29.42 4.97
N VAL A 9 -46.72 28.58 4.02
CA VAL A 9 -46.21 27.24 4.33
C VAL A 9 -44.69 27.31 4.38
N GLY A 10 -44.17 27.69 5.55
CA GLY A 10 -42.84 27.33 5.97
C GLY A 10 -42.93 26.09 6.85
N ALA A 11 -42.23 25.02 6.46
CA ALA A 11 -41.71 23.91 7.28
C ALA A 11 -41.74 22.58 6.50
N PHE A 12 -40.71 22.34 5.69
CA PHE A 12 -40.30 20.99 5.27
C PHE A 12 -38.88 20.67 5.80
N ALA A 13 -38.59 21.13 7.02
CA ALA A 13 -37.34 20.87 7.72
C ALA A 13 -37.59 20.01 8.97
N THR A 14 -38.25 18.87 8.81
CA THR A 14 -38.52 17.94 9.94
C THR A 14 -38.72 16.49 9.50
N LEU A 15 -38.09 16.05 8.42
CA LEU A 15 -38.00 14.62 8.06
C LEU A 15 -36.59 14.02 8.25
N GLY A 16 -35.58 14.85 8.53
CA GLY A 16 -34.23 14.40 8.91
C GLY A 16 -34.11 13.86 10.34
N ALA A 17 -35.11 14.08 11.20
CA ALA A 17 -35.07 13.67 12.60
C ALA A 17 -35.52 12.21 12.83
N LEU A 18 -36.28 11.61 11.92
CA LEU A 18 -36.78 10.23 12.10
C LEU A 18 -35.74 9.14 11.72
N VAL A 19 -34.79 9.45 10.84
CA VAL A 19 -33.72 8.50 10.47
C VAL A 19 -32.67 8.36 11.60
N ARG A 20 -32.53 9.37 12.46
CA ARG A 20 -31.65 9.31 13.64
C ARG A 20 -32.14 8.37 14.75
N ILE A 21 -33.42 7.98 14.76
CA ILE A 21 -33.97 7.10 15.81
C ILE A 21 -33.62 5.63 15.55
N ARG A 22 -33.38 5.21 14.30
CA ARG A 22 -32.90 3.84 13.99
C ARG A 22 -31.46 3.58 14.42
N ALA A 23 -30.66 4.63 14.64
CA ALA A 23 -29.30 4.51 15.17
C ALA A 23 -29.24 4.36 16.70
N LEU A 24 -30.33 4.62 17.43
CA LEU A 24 -30.39 4.44 18.89
C LEU A 24 -30.86 3.04 19.33
N THR A 25 -31.35 2.20 18.40
CA THR A 25 -31.73 0.82 18.71
C THR A 25 -30.54 -0.14 18.76
N ALA A 26 -29.36 0.28 18.30
CA ALA A 26 -28.10 -0.45 18.46
C ALA A 26 -27.38 -0.17 19.80
N ILE A 27 -27.89 0.74 20.64
CA ILE A 27 -27.40 1.00 22.01
C ILE A 27 -28.29 0.24 23.03
N ARG A 28 -28.80 -0.93 22.64
CA ARG A 28 -29.57 -1.82 23.52
C ARG A 28 -29.08 -3.27 23.54
N GLU A 29 -27.81 -3.47 23.20
CA GLU A 29 -27.05 -4.71 23.48
C GLU A 29 -25.84 -4.44 24.40
N LEU A 30 -25.99 -3.51 25.34
CA LEU A 30 -25.04 -3.26 26.43
C LEU A 30 -25.62 -3.59 27.82
N THR A 31 -26.50 -4.60 27.88
CA THR A 31 -27.01 -5.15 29.15
C THR A 31 -27.25 -6.65 29.06
N THR A 32 -26.18 -7.44 28.92
CA THR A 32 -26.10 -8.83 29.45
C THR A 32 -24.66 -9.38 29.37
N ILE A 33 -23.73 -8.78 30.12
CA ILE A 33 -22.62 -9.56 30.71
C ILE A 33 -22.61 -9.22 32.20
N ARG A 34 -23.59 -9.82 32.88
CA ARG A 34 -23.68 -9.91 34.33
C ARG A 34 -23.37 -11.35 34.72
N GLU A 35 -22.19 -11.83 34.36
CA GLU A 35 -21.58 -13.04 34.93
C GLU A 35 -20.05 -12.89 34.91
N PHE A 36 -19.50 -12.20 35.91
CA PHE A 36 -18.11 -12.42 36.34
C PHE A 36 -17.95 -12.26 37.86
N THR A 37 -18.95 -12.72 38.61
CA THR A 37 -18.86 -12.92 40.07
C THR A 37 -18.43 -14.35 40.41
N ARG A 38 -17.40 -14.88 39.74
CA ARG A 38 -16.79 -16.18 40.06
C ARG A 38 -15.30 -16.27 39.69
N ILE A 39 -14.48 -15.35 40.19
CA ILE A 39 -13.07 -15.64 40.52
C ILE A 39 -12.82 -15.17 41.95
N ARG A 40 -13.38 -15.92 42.90
CA ARG A 40 -12.98 -15.90 44.31
C ARG A 40 -12.39 -17.28 44.63
N ALA A 41 -11.28 -17.60 43.97
CA ALA A 41 -10.47 -18.79 44.24
C ALA A 41 -8.99 -18.51 43.90
N LEU A 42 -8.46 -17.37 44.32
CA LEU A 42 -7.02 -17.09 44.39
C LEU A 42 -6.60 -16.76 45.83
N ALA A 43 -7.09 -17.59 46.75
CA ALA A 43 -6.64 -17.64 48.13
C ALA A 43 -6.30 -19.10 48.48
N ARG A 44 -5.33 -19.68 47.76
CA ARG A 44 -4.68 -20.96 48.11
C ARG A 44 -3.34 -21.17 47.41
N ILE A 45 -2.48 -20.15 47.43
CA ILE A 45 -1.02 -20.37 47.33
C ILE A 45 -0.50 -20.55 48.76
N ARG A 46 -0.72 -21.75 49.29
CA ARG A 46 -0.11 -22.25 50.53
C ARG A 46 0.08 -23.76 50.38
N ALA A 47 0.98 -24.14 49.46
CA ALA A 47 1.58 -25.48 49.38
C ALA A 47 2.75 -25.45 48.39
N LEU A 48 3.82 -24.73 48.72
CA LEU A 48 5.17 -25.03 48.20
C LEU A 48 6.09 -25.16 49.41
N VAL A 49 5.82 -26.20 50.17
CA VAL A 49 6.76 -26.80 51.11
C VAL A 49 7.41 -27.94 50.37
N ARG A 50 8.73 -27.81 50.18
CA ARG A 50 9.74 -28.88 50.03
C ARG A 50 9.52 -29.90 48.92
N ILE A 51 10.30 -29.77 47.85
CA ILE A 51 11.10 -30.91 47.37
C ILE A 51 12.56 -30.47 47.25
N ARG A 52 13.37 -31.12 48.07
CA ARG A 52 14.83 -31.10 48.15
C ARG A 52 15.34 -32.12 47.12
N GLU A 53 16.57 -31.91 46.64
CA GLU A 53 17.48 -32.90 46.04
C GLU A 53 17.30 -33.28 44.56
N PHE A 54 18.19 -32.77 43.71
CA PHE A 54 18.86 -33.59 42.70
C PHE A 54 20.30 -33.06 42.46
N ASN A 55 21.24 -33.56 43.25
CA ASN A 55 22.67 -33.48 43.01
C ASN A 55 23.07 -34.63 42.08
N THR A 56 23.01 -34.43 40.76
CA THR A 56 23.61 -35.35 39.77
C THR A 56 23.78 -34.70 38.39
N ILE A 57 24.37 -33.50 38.33
CA ILE A 57 24.87 -32.94 37.06
C ILE A 57 26.27 -32.36 37.30
N ARG A 58 27.24 -33.23 37.58
CA ARG A 58 28.67 -32.85 37.60
C ARG A 58 29.55 -33.78 36.76
N ALA A 59 28.95 -34.72 36.02
CA ALA A 59 29.65 -35.66 35.14
C ALA A 59 29.50 -35.36 33.63
N LEU A 60 28.71 -34.35 33.25
CA LEU A 60 28.50 -33.99 31.83
C LEU A 60 29.37 -32.82 31.34
N SER A 61 29.99 -32.06 32.23
CA SER A 61 30.89 -30.95 31.85
C SER A 61 32.25 -31.40 31.32
N THR A 62 32.65 -32.64 31.59
CA THR A 62 33.97 -33.16 31.17
C THR A 62 33.96 -33.77 29.76
N VAL A 63 32.80 -34.21 29.26
CA VAL A 63 32.68 -34.78 27.91
C VAL A 63 32.58 -33.68 26.85
N LEU A 64 32.00 -32.52 27.18
CA LEU A 64 31.90 -31.40 26.25
C LEU A 64 33.27 -30.72 25.98
N ALA A 65 34.18 -30.72 26.95
CA ALA A 65 35.50 -30.10 26.80
C ALA A 65 36.43 -30.86 25.83
N ILE A 66 36.23 -32.16 25.64
CA ILE A 66 37.04 -32.98 24.72
C ILE A 66 36.58 -32.82 23.27
N ALA A 67 35.29 -32.58 23.04
CA ALA A 67 34.76 -32.29 21.70
C ALA A 67 35.27 -30.95 21.15
N THR A 68 35.44 -29.94 22.00
CA THR A 68 35.93 -28.61 21.59
C THR A 68 37.41 -28.61 21.18
N LEU A 69 38.21 -29.55 21.71
CA LEU A 69 39.64 -29.61 21.41
C LEU A 69 39.93 -30.25 20.03
N LEU A 70 39.04 -31.12 19.54
CA LEU A 70 39.18 -31.79 18.25
C LEU A 70 38.82 -30.89 17.06
N THR A 71 37.99 -29.86 17.25
CA THR A 71 37.62 -28.91 16.19
C THR A 71 38.73 -27.88 15.89
N PHE A 72 39.76 -27.78 16.72
CA PHE A 72 40.86 -26.82 16.57
C PHE A 72 42.02 -27.31 15.69
N LEU A 73 42.03 -28.57 15.25
CA LEU A 73 43.15 -29.18 14.52
C LEU A 73 42.89 -29.45 13.03
N LEU A 74 41.79 -28.96 12.47
CA LEU A 74 41.55 -29.02 11.02
C LEU A 74 41.94 -27.69 10.35
N PRO A 75 42.87 -27.68 9.38
CA PRO A 75 43.20 -26.47 8.65
C PRO A 75 42.02 -26.07 7.77
N ARG A 76 41.38 -24.93 8.09
CA ARG A 76 40.39 -24.30 7.20
C ARG A 76 41.09 -23.80 5.95
N SER A 77 40.75 -24.40 4.81
CA SER A 77 40.98 -23.85 3.48
C SER A 77 40.32 -22.48 3.38
N VAL A 78 41.13 -21.42 3.28
CA VAL A 78 40.67 -20.06 3.00
C VAL A 78 40.34 -20.00 1.52
N SER A 79 39.05 -20.00 1.19
CA SER A 79 38.53 -19.77 -0.16
C SER A 79 37.27 -18.92 -0.07
N ALA A 80 37.46 -17.60 -0.14
CA ALA A 80 36.62 -16.63 -0.83
C ALA A 80 37.20 -15.25 -0.53
N ALA A 81 37.48 -14.45 -1.56
CA ALA A 81 37.85 -13.07 -1.39
C ALA A 81 36.64 -12.31 -0.82
N ASP A 82 36.74 -11.82 0.41
CA ASP A 82 35.76 -10.88 0.95
C ASP A 82 35.75 -9.62 0.06
N PRO A 83 34.59 -9.19 -0.44
CA PRO A 83 34.51 -7.95 -1.21
C PRO A 83 34.97 -6.79 -0.33
N ILE A 84 35.84 -5.93 -0.87
CA ILE A 84 36.27 -4.71 -0.20
C ILE A 84 35.03 -3.81 -0.07
N VAL A 85 34.40 -3.85 1.10
CA VAL A 85 33.25 -3.01 1.42
C VAL A 85 33.77 -1.59 1.67
N SER A 86 33.28 -0.61 0.89
CA SER A 86 33.58 0.80 1.13
C SER A 86 33.17 1.21 2.56
N PRO A 87 33.84 2.18 3.21
CA PRO A 87 33.50 2.61 4.58
C PRO A 87 32.06 3.15 4.73
N GLU A 88 31.36 3.38 3.62
CA GLU A 88 30.00 3.93 3.54
C GLU A 88 28.94 2.84 3.28
N THR A 89 29.29 1.55 3.41
CA THR A 89 28.36 0.42 3.25
C THR A 89 28.28 -0.43 4.52
N ILE A 90 27.06 -0.63 5.02
CA ILE A 90 26.71 -1.53 6.12
C ILE A 90 26.06 -2.76 5.51
N VAL A 91 26.52 -3.94 5.89
CA VAL A 91 25.95 -5.21 5.43
C VAL A 91 25.08 -5.82 6.53
N VAL A 92 23.83 -6.13 6.21
CA VAL A 92 22.84 -6.73 7.11
C VAL A 92 22.61 -8.17 6.66
N ARG A 93 22.87 -9.13 7.55
CA ARG A 93 22.63 -10.56 7.27
C ARG A 93 21.21 -10.95 7.69
N PRO A 94 20.58 -11.93 7.02
CA PRO A 94 19.30 -12.48 7.46
C PRO A 94 19.41 -13.05 8.89
N ASN A 95 18.35 -12.94 9.68
CA ASN A 95 18.32 -13.31 11.09
C ASN A 95 17.58 -14.63 11.40
N GLY A 96 17.35 -15.49 10.40
CA GLY A 96 16.89 -16.88 10.61
C GLY A 96 15.38 -17.08 10.56
N THR A 97 14.91 -18.28 10.88
CA THR A 97 13.59 -18.85 10.50
C THR A 97 12.37 -18.24 11.22
N GLU A 98 11.17 -18.49 10.66
CA GLU A 98 9.84 -18.05 11.16
C GLU A 98 9.60 -18.28 12.67
N SER A 99 10.29 -19.27 13.25
CA SER A 99 10.27 -19.71 14.65
C SER A 99 10.84 -18.73 15.69
N GLY A 100 11.16 -17.50 15.30
CA GLY A 100 11.74 -16.48 16.19
C GLY A 100 13.27 -16.40 16.10
N PRO A 101 13.88 -15.36 16.70
CA PRO A 101 15.32 -15.12 16.60
C PRO A 101 16.10 -16.36 17.05
N LEU A 102 17.18 -16.68 16.33
CA LEU A 102 18.15 -17.68 16.79
C LEU A 102 18.51 -17.39 18.26
N PRO A 103 18.55 -18.42 19.14
CA PRO A 103 18.89 -18.20 20.53
C PRO A 103 20.25 -17.49 20.62
N PRO A 104 20.44 -16.56 21.58
CA PRO A 104 21.68 -15.76 21.70
C PRO A 104 22.97 -16.59 21.73
N SER A 105 22.88 -17.88 22.07
CA SER A 105 23.98 -18.83 22.12
C SER A 105 24.66 -19.13 20.78
N GLU A 106 24.06 -18.80 19.64
CA GLU A 106 24.66 -19.05 18.31
C GLU A 106 25.33 -17.81 17.69
N LEU A 107 25.25 -16.65 18.36
CA LEU A 107 25.93 -15.41 17.99
C LEU A 107 27.03 -15.13 19.03
N THR A 108 28.17 -15.81 18.92
CA THR A 108 29.35 -15.47 19.72
C THR A 108 29.97 -14.17 19.20
N ALA A 109 29.62 -13.04 19.83
CA ALA A 109 30.51 -11.88 19.88
C ALA A 109 31.68 -12.19 20.85
N PRO A 110 32.88 -11.60 20.68
CA PRO A 110 33.98 -11.76 21.62
C PRO A 110 33.56 -11.31 23.02
N THR A 111 33.67 -12.18 24.02
CA THR A 111 33.03 -12.08 25.34
C THR A 111 33.68 -11.13 26.35
N ASP A 112 34.52 -10.17 25.94
CA ASP A 112 35.30 -9.35 26.89
C ASP A 112 35.04 -7.83 26.80
N ALA A 113 33.77 -7.41 26.65
CA ALA A 113 33.39 -6.00 26.78
C ALA A 113 32.34 -5.80 27.89
N PRO A 114 32.55 -4.90 28.87
CA PRO A 114 31.62 -4.69 29.97
C PRO A 114 30.43 -3.83 29.51
N TRP A 115 29.23 -4.43 29.52
CA TRP A 115 27.97 -3.76 29.19
C TRP A 115 27.37 -3.09 30.43
N ALA A 116 27.51 -1.77 30.56
CA ALA A 116 26.68 -0.94 31.42
C ALA A 116 26.71 0.53 30.97
N GLY A 117 25.62 1.00 30.34
CA GLY A 117 25.33 2.42 30.09
C GLY A 117 26.09 3.01 28.90
N ASP A 118 25.35 3.62 27.98
CA ASP A 118 25.79 4.19 26.71
C ASP A 118 26.21 3.14 25.65
N LEU A 119 25.37 3.05 24.62
CA LEU A 119 25.58 2.20 23.44
C LEU A 119 26.87 2.67 22.73
N TRP A 120 28.02 2.10 23.10
CA TRP A 120 29.29 2.33 22.44
C TRP A 120 29.20 1.73 21.03
N LEU A 121 29.07 2.59 20.02
CA LEU A 121 29.15 2.20 18.62
C LEU A 121 30.58 2.54 18.14
N PRO A 122 31.38 1.57 17.69
CA PRO A 122 32.75 1.84 17.25
C PRO A 122 32.79 2.86 16.10
N ASP A 123 33.89 3.62 16.02
CA ASP A 123 34.11 4.63 14.97
C ASP A 123 34.20 4.03 13.56
N ARG A 124 34.55 2.74 13.47
CA ARG A 124 34.51 1.93 12.24
C ARG A 124 33.91 0.55 12.55
N PRO A 125 32.95 0.05 11.75
CA PRO A 125 32.50 -1.32 11.91
C PRO A 125 33.65 -2.27 11.56
N ALA A 126 33.94 -3.25 12.41
CA ALA A 126 34.83 -4.33 12.01
C ALA A 126 34.10 -5.22 10.99
N PRO A 127 34.79 -5.78 9.98
CA PRO A 127 34.16 -6.56 8.90
C PRO A 127 33.33 -7.75 9.39
N GLU A 128 33.58 -8.26 10.60
CA GLU A 128 32.86 -9.39 11.19
C GLU A 128 31.52 -9.06 11.88
N TRP A 129 31.10 -7.79 11.96
CA TRP A 129 29.89 -7.43 12.73
C TRP A 129 28.61 -7.70 11.93
N THR A 130 27.75 -8.56 12.48
CA THR A 130 26.42 -8.85 11.92
C THR A 130 25.41 -7.89 12.53
N TRP A 131 24.88 -6.97 11.73
CA TRP A 131 23.88 -6.00 12.19
C TRP A 131 22.47 -6.55 12.04
N ARG A 132 21.58 -6.23 12.99
CA ARG A 132 20.14 -6.25 12.72
C ARG A 132 19.77 -5.03 11.87
N LEU A 133 18.76 -5.13 11.00
CA LEU A 133 18.34 -4.02 10.13
C LEU A 133 18.06 -2.73 10.93
N GLN A 134 17.36 -2.83 12.07
CA GLN A 134 17.06 -1.68 12.92
C GLN A 134 18.33 -1.01 13.47
N GLU A 135 19.32 -1.80 13.88
CA GLU A 135 20.59 -1.28 14.41
C GLU A 135 21.41 -0.61 13.29
N ALA A 136 21.44 -1.22 12.10
CA ALA A 136 22.12 -0.67 10.93
C ALA A 136 21.53 0.69 10.51
N LEU A 137 20.20 0.80 10.42
CA LEU A 137 19.53 2.05 10.08
C LEU A 137 19.72 3.12 11.18
N THR A 138 19.69 2.73 12.46
CA THR A 138 19.96 3.65 13.57
C THR A 138 21.39 4.18 13.53
N TRP A 139 22.36 3.31 13.23
CA TRP A 139 23.77 3.71 13.07
C TRP A 139 23.94 4.64 11.85
N ALA A 140 23.31 4.30 10.73
CA ALA A 140 23.39 5.08 9.49
C ALA A 140 22.80 6.49 9.68
N ALA A 141 21.64 6.59 10.32
CA ALA A 141 20.98 7.86 10.63
C ALA A 141 21.86 8.81 11.45
N ARG A 142 22.63 8.30 12.42
CA ARG A 142 23.54 9.12 13.24
C ARG A 142 24.74 9.67 12.46
N ARG A 143 25.07 9.06 11.32
CA ARG A 143 26.24 9.40 10.50
C ARG A 143 25.86 10.06 9.18
N SER A 144 24.60 10.04 8.78
CA SER A 144 24.16 10.79 7.62
C SER A 144 24.23 12.28 7.91
N ASP A 145 25.30 12.91 7.43
CA ASP A 145 25.46 14.37 7.38
C ASP A 145 24.94 14.95 6.04
N GLY A 146 24.45 14.08 5.14
CA GLY A 146 23.98 14.42 3.80
C GLY A 146 25.09 14.67 2.78
N ALA A 147 26.38 14.63 3.18
CA ALA A 147 27.50 14.86 2.27
C ALA A 147 27.81 13.62 1.41
N LYS A 148 27.57 12.43 1.96
CA LYS A 148 27.82 11.16 1.26
C LYS A 148 26.70 10.14 1.50
N PRO A 149 26.28 9.39 0.47
CA PRO A 149 25.30 8.35 0.66
C PRO A 149 25.82 7.22 1.53
N ILE A 150 25.04 6.80 2.54
CA ILE A 150 25.31 5.60 3.32
C ILE A 150 24.40 4.49 2.81
N ARG A 151 25.00 3.36 2.42
CA ARG A 151 24.29 2.19 1.91
C ARG A 151 24.10 1.16 3.00
N VAL A 152 22.87 0.73 3.21
CA VAL A 152 22.50 -0.43 4.03
C VAL A 152 22.13 -1.55 3.07
N LEU A 153 23.05 -2.49 2.86
CA LEU A 153 22.90 -3.62 1.96
C LEU A 153 22.30 -4.80 2.73
N LEU A 154 21.08 -5.21 2.38
CA LEU A 154 20.49 -6.45 2.83
C LEU A 154 21.06 -7.61 2.02
N LEU A 155 21.57 -8.64 2.68
CA LEU A 155 21.87 -9.90 2.02
C LEU A 155 20.60 -10.69 1.73
N GLU A 156 20.69 -11.62 0.78
CA GLU A 156 19.65 -12.62 0.49
C GLU A 156 19.20 -13.32 1.78
N GLY A 157 17.90 -13.57 1.88
CA GLY A 157 17.25 -14.29 2.97
C GLY A 157 16.19 -13.47 3.68
N HIS A 158 15.72 -14.03 4.80
CA HIS A 158 14.63 -13.47 5.58
C HIS A 158 15.15 -12.58 6.72
N HIS A 159 14.60 -11.37 6.79
CA HIS A 159 14.88 -10.34 7.78
C HIS A 159 13.60 -10.08 8.58
N TRP A 160 13.50 -10.68 9.75
CA TRP A 160 12.33 -10.54 10.62
C TRP A 160 12.50 -9.34 11.54
N LEU A 161 11.53 -8.43 11.48
CA LEU A 161 11.45 -7.28 12.37
C LEU A 161 10.68 -7.63 13.64
N GLU A 162 11.06 -6.98 14.74
CA GLU A 162 10.32 -6.98 15.99
C GLU A 162 9.60 -5.62 16.10
N PRO A 163 8.26 -5.58 15.93
CA PRO A 163 7.51 -4.33 15.97
C PRO A 163 7.67 -3.62 17.32
N SER A 164 7.78 -2.30 17.27
CA SER A 164 7.76 -1.44 18.44
C SER A 164 6.49 -0.59 18.46
N ALA A 165 5.98 -0.30 19.65
CA ALA A 165 4.84 0.59 19.80
C ALA A 165 5.21 2.01 19.32
N TYR A 166 4.32 2.60 18.55
CA TYR A 166 4.49 3.92 17.96
C TYR A 166 3.27 4.78 18.22
N LEU A 167 3.48 6.06 18.50
CA LEU A 167 2.41 7.04 18.59
C LEU A 167 2.57 7.99 17.41
N ASP A 168 1.74 7.80 16.39
CA ASP A 168 1.73 8.67 15.23
C ASP A 168 1.20 10.05 15.67
N PRO A 169 2.01 11.13 15.55
CA PRO A 169 1.61 12.48 15.92
C PRO A 169 0.55 13.08 14.98
N SER A 170 0.14 12.36 13.94
CA SER A 170 -0.82 12.83 12.94
C SER A 170 -1.72 11.74 12.38
N CYS A 171 -2.94 12.08 12.01
CA CYS A 171 -3.85 11.14 11.37
C CYS A 171 -4.02 11.41 9.87
N GLY A 172 -3.76 10.40 9.04
CA GLY A 172 -3.69 10.58 7.58
C GLY A 172 -5.04 10.87 6.94
N ASN A 173 -6.10 10.26 7.48
CA ASN A 173 -7.45 10.34 6.92
C ASN A 173 -8.51 10.86 7.91
N CYS A 174 -8.14 11.32 9.10
CA CYS A 174 -9.08 11.96 10.03
C CYS A 174 -9.47 13.37 9.54
N GLU A 175 -10.54 13.94 10.09
CA GLU A 175 -10.82 15.37 9.82
C GLU A 175 -9.73 16.26 10.43
N ASP A 176 -9.40 16.02 11.70
CA ASP A 176 -8.31 16.70 12.39
C ASP A 176 -6.97 15.98 12.16
N PRO A 177 -6.03 16.57 11.39
CA PRO A 177 -4.72 15.97 11.15
C PRO A 177 -3.87 15.82 12.41
N SER A 178 -4.14 16.58 13.48
CA SER A 178 -3.36 16.54 14.73
C SER A 178 -3.79 15.42 15.68
N THR A 179 -4.78 14.62 15.30
CA THR A 179 -5.23 13.46 16.07
C THR A 179 -4.08 12.48 16.25
N LEU A 180 -3.70 12.20 17.51
CA LEU A 180 -2.71 11.19 17.85
C LEU A 180 -3.27 9.79 17.58
N VAL A 181 -2.47 8.94 16.92
CA VAL A 181 -2.91 7.61 16.53
C VAL A 181 -1.95 6.55 17.07
N PRO A 182 -2.39 5.66 17.96
CA PRO A 182 -1.62 4.49 18.35
C PRO A 182 -1.40 3.58 17.13
N ALA A 183 -0.14 3.19 16.92
CA ALA A 183 0.29 2.33 15.83
C ALA A 183 1.47 1.45 16.27
N SER A 184 1.95 0.60 15.38
CA SER A 184 3.19 -0.16 15.52
C SER A 184 4.10 0.10 14.34
N VAL A 185 5.41 0.12 14.59
CA VAL A 185 6.42 0.31 13.55
C VAL A 185 7.43 -0.83 13.57
N GLY A 186 7.69 -1.41 12.40
CA GLY A 186 8.70 -2.46 12.24
C GLY A 186 10.11 -1.87 12.34
N VAL A 187 10.40 -0.86 11.52
CA VAL A 187 11.66 -0.13 11.59
C VAL A 187 11.51 1.31 11.06
N VAL A 188 12.34 2.22 11.56
CA VAL A 188 12.37 3.63 11.14
C VAL A 188 13.65 3.91 10.35
N MET A 189 13.51 4.59 9.22
CA MET A 189 14.60 5.13 8.40
C MET A 189 14.50 6.66 8.40
N THR A 190 15.54 7.33 8.90
CA THR A 190 15.59 8.79 9.09
C THR A 190 17.01 9.30 8.80
N GLY A 191 17.15 10.56 8.41
CA GLY A 191 18.46 11.17 8.12
C GLY A 191 18.58 11.71 6.70
N SER A 192 19.72 11.51 6.06
CA SER A 192 19.94 12.01 4.68
C SER A 192 20.81 11.08 3.84
N ALA A 193 20.54 11.02 2.54
CA ALA A 193 21.31 10.22 1.58
C ALA A 193 21.42 8.72 1.97
N LEU A 194 20.44 8.20 2.70
CA LEU A 194 20.42 6.80 3.12
C LEU A 194 19.84 5.91 2.03
N ARG A 195 20.48 4.78 1.75
CA ARG A 195 20.01 3.81 0.75
C ARG A 195 19.84 2.44 1.36
N LEU A 196 18.61 1.94 1.44
CA LEU A 196 18.30 0.56 1.81
C LEU A 196 18.20 -0.27 0.53
N VAL A 197 19.13 -1.20 0.32
CA VAL A 197 19.27 -1.91 -0.95
C VAL A 197 19.29 -3.41 -0.69
N GLY A 198 18.42 -4.16 -1.36
CA GLY A 198 18.48 -5.62 -1.42
C GLY A 198 19.26 -6.13 -2.63
N PRO A 199 19.47 -7.46 -2.73
CA PRO A 199 20.08 -8.07 -3.90
C PRO A 199 19.18 -7.93 -5.13
N GLU A 200 19.79 -7.84 -6.30
CA GLU A 200 19.05 -7.88 -7.58
C GLU A 200 18.16 -9.14 -7.60
N ARG A 201 16.88 -8.98 -7.94
CA ARG A 201 15.81 -10.02 -7.93
C ARG A 201 15.00 -10.19 -6.64
N GLY A 202 15.18 -9.33 -5.64
CA GLY A 202 14.26 -9.29 -4.50
C GLY A 202 14.39 -10.52 -3.58
N GLU A 203 15.61 -10.98 -3.36
CA GLU A 203 15.88 -12.15 -2.51
C GLU A 203 16.05 -11.76 -1.03
N ALA A 204 16.09 -10.46 -0.71
CA ALA A 204 16.01 -9.94 0.66
C ALA A 204 14.54 -9.70 1.05
N VAL A 205 14.01 -10.57 1.92
CA VAL A 205 12.61 -10.54 2.37
C VAL A 205 12.52 -9.95 3.78
N VAL A 206 11.95 -8.76 3.90
CA VAL A 206 11.68 -8.09 5.16
C VAL A 206 10.27 -8.42 5.62
N HIS A 207 10.18 -9.17 6.72
CA HIS A 207 8.93 -9.49 7.40
C HIS A 207 8.65 -8.42 8.45
N THR A 208 7.67 -7.58 8.17
CA THR A 208 7.48 -6.32 8.89
C THR A 208 6.76 -6.51 10.23
N ARG A 209 5.75 -7.39 10.28
CA ARG A 209 4.95 -7.74 11.46
C ARG A 209 4.28 -6.55 12.17
N ALA A 210 4.24 -5.39 11.52
CA ALA A 210 3.78 -4.12 12.10
C ALA A 210 2.73 -3.47 11.19
N GLY A 211 2.01 -2.49 11.73
CA GLY A 211 1.12 -1.64 10.93
C GLY A 211 1.93 -0.77 9.98
N TYR A 212 3.02 -0.19 10.47
CA TYR A 212 3.93 0.64 9.69
C TYR A 212 5.20 -0.18 9.47
N GLY A 213 5.29 -0.88 8.34
CA GLY A 213 6.36 -1.87 8.15
C GLY A 213 7.75 -1.24 8.17
N LEU A 214 7.99 -0.31 7.25
CA LEU A 214 9.11 0.62 7.25
C LEU A 214 8.56 2.05 7.24
N LEU A 215 8.85 2.80 8.29
CA LEU A 215 8.56 4.23 8.39
C LEU A 215 9.77 5.05 7.93
N VAL A 216 9.65 5.72 6.79
CA VAL A 216 10.62 6.72 6.33
C VAL A 216 10.18 8.08 6.82
N GLU A 217 10.91 8.62 7.79
CA GLU A 217 10.55 9.85 8.49
C GLU A 217 11.72 10.82 8.56
N ASP A 218 11.48 12.07 8.17
CA ASP A 218 12.49 13.13 8.15
C ASP A 218 13.77 12.69 7.40
N CYS A 219 13.59 11.96 6.30
CA CYS A 219 14.65 11.40 5.46
C CYS A 219 14.79 12.21 4.16
N THR A 220 15.93 12.82 3.90
CA THR A 220 16.16 13.62 2.68
C THR A 220 17.07 12.90 1.70
N ASP A 221 16.63 12.77 0.44
CA ASP A 221 17.37 12.09 -0.63
C ASP A 221 17.63 10.60 -0.32
N CYS A 222 16.61 9.92 0.19
CA CYS A 222 16.70 8.53 0.60
C CYS A 222 16.26 7.59 -0.52
N GLU A 223 16.72 6.34 -0.48
CA GLU A 223 16.40 5.33 -1.49
C GLU A 223 16.05 3.99 -0.83
N ILE A 224 15.04 3.31 -1.36
CA ILE A 224 14.69 1.92 -1.03
C ILE A 224 14.59 1.16 -2.35
N SER A 225 15.44 0.14 -2.54
CA SER A 225 15.45 -0.63 -3.79
C SER A 225 15.73 -2.12 -3.63
N ASN A 226 15.11 -2.93 -4.49
CA ASN A 226 15.30 -4.38 -4.58
C ASN A 226 14.99 -5.15 -3.28
N VAL A 227 14.02 -4.69 -2.48
CA VAL A 227 13.60 -5.34 -1.24
C VAL A 227 12.19 -5.93 -1.38
N VAL A 228 11.95 -7.08 -0.76
CA VAL A 228 10.58 -7.62 -0.58
C VAL A 228 10.06 -7.20 0.79
N PHE A 229 8.90 -6.54 0.85
CA PHE A 229 8.21 -6.22 2.11
C PHE A 229 6.92 -7.03 2.25
N THR A 230 6.76 -7.72 3.36
CA THR A 230 5.62 -8.62 3.60
C THR A 230 5.24 -8.73 5.08
N ASP A 231 4.20 -9.52 5.35
CA ASP A 231 3.68 -9.83 6.69
C ASP A 231 3.30 -8.61 7.52
N GLY A 232 2.79 -7.55 6.89
CA GLY A 232 2.19 -6.42 7.61
C GLY A 232 1.04 -6.88 8.52
N VAL A 233 0.96 -6.28 9.71
CA VAL A 233 -0.08 -6.59 10.71
C VAL A 233 -0.90 -5.33 10.96
N ARG A 234 -2.22 -5.44 10.89
CA ARG A 234 -3.10 -4.29 11.12
C ARG A 234 -3.09 -3.90 12.60
N ASP A 235 -2.81 -2.63 12.89
CA ASP A 235 -2.97 -2.03 14.20
C ASP A 235 -4.45 -2.00 14.64
N THR A 236 -4.68 -2.01 15.95
CA THR A 236 -6.05 -2.02 16.50
C THR A 236 -6.81 -0.70 16.25
N SER A 237 -6.08 0.39 16.03
CA SER A 237 -6.64 1.69 15.72
C SER A 237 -7.09 1.76 14.25
N GLY A 238 -8.39 1.95 14.03
CA GLY A 238 -8.97 2.17 12.70
C GLY A 238 -8.44 3.42 11.97
N SER A 239 -7.82 4.34 12.70
CA SER A 239 -7.25 5.58 12.15
C SER A 239 -5.78 5.45 11.76
N ALA A 240 -5.10 4.36 12.15
CA ALA A 240 -3.70 4.12 11.78
C ALA A 240 -3.60 3.91 10.26
N THR A 241 -2.62 4.56 9.65
CA THR A 241 -2.39 4.46 8.20
C THR A 241 -1.43 3.32 7.91
N ASP A 242 -1.89 2.12 8.20
CA ASP A 242 -1.07 0.93 8.12
C ASP A 242 -0.65 0.72 6.66
N ALA A 243 0.65 0.57 6.46
CA ALA A 243 1.24 0.30 5.17
C ALA A 243 2.55 -0.48 5.32
N ALA A 244 2.90 -1.26 4.30
CA ALA A 244 4.21 -1.87 4.25
C ALA A 244 5.32 -0.79 4.27
N LEU A 245 5.12 0.28 3.50
CA LEU A 245 5.98 1.47 3.49
C LEU A 245 5.17 2.73 3.82
N VAL A 246 5.55 3.46 4.86
CA VAL A 246 4.98 4.77 5.21
C VAL A 246 6.05 5.83 5.06
N VAL A 247 5.78 6.88 4.29
CA VAL A 247 6.71 7.99 4.06
C VAL A 247 6.10 9.28 4.57
N ARG A 248 6.85 9.99 5.41
CA ARG A 248 6.44 11.25 6.02
C ARG A 248 7.56 12.27 6.05
N ARG A 249 7.27 13.53 5.68
CA ARG A 249 8.22 14.66 5.70
C ARG A 249 9.59 14.30 5.11
N SER A 250 9.58 13.47 4.06
CA SER A 250 10.78 12.86 3.49
C SER A 250 10.80 13.01 1.98
N SER A 251 11.98 12.98 1.39
CA SER A 251 12.20 12.85 -0.05
C SER A 251 12.82 11.48 -0.33
N VAL A 252 12.08 10.58 -0.97
CA VAL A 252 12.50 9.17 -1.15
C VAL A 252 12.23 8.63 -2.54
N ARG A 253 13.16 7.85 -3.07
CA ARG A 253 12.97 7.00 -4.24
C ARG A 253 12.69 5.57 -3.79
N ILE A 254 11.58 5.00 -4.25
CA ILE A 254 11.15 3.63 -3.95
C ILE A 254 11.10 2.90 -5.30
N ALA A 255 12.10 2.06 -5.57
CA ALA A 255 12.31 1.49 -6.90
C ALA A 255 12.51 -0.04 -6.86
N GLU A 256 11.90 -0.76 -7.81
CA GLU A 256 12.17 -2.20 -8.02
C GLU A 256 11.91 -3.07 -6.77
N ASN A 257 10.97 -2.67 -5.90
CA ASN A 257 10.61 -3.46 -4.72
C ASN A 257 9.41 -4.36 -5.02
N THR A 258 9.30 -5.45 -4.26
CA THR A 258 8.07 -6.26 -4.23
C THR A 258 7.40 -6.10 -2.89
N ILE A 259 6.19 -5.53 -2.87
CA ILE A 259 5.43 -5.26 -1.65
C ILE A 259 4.19 -6.14 -1.68
N ARG A 260 4.21 -7.22 -0.90
CA ARG A 260 3.21 -8.27 -1.06
C ARG A 260 2.68 -8.88 0.22
N ASP A 261 1.48 -9.43 0.11
CA ASP A 261 0.83 -10.23 1.15
C ASP A 261 0.67 -9.49 2.50
N ASN A 262 0.60 -8.15 2.46
CA ASN A 262 0.24 -7.35 3.63
C ASN A 262 -1.28 -7.37 3.77
N ILE A 263 -1.80 -8.54 4.13
CA ILE A 263 -3.22 -8.73 4.34
C ILE A 263 -3.61 -8.17 5.70
N GLY A 264 -2.85 -8.49 6.75
CA GLY A 264 -3.21 -8.27 8.14
C GLY A 264 -4.03 -9.44 8.70
N ASP A 265 -4.50 -9.29 9.93
CA ASP A 265 -5.34 -10.30 10.59
C ASP A 265 -6.76 -10.32 9.99
N PRO A 266 -7.23 -11.44 9.41
CA PRO A 266 -8.57 -11.57 8.85
C PRO A 266 -9.71 -11.19 9.82
N GLU A 267 -9.56 -11.47 11.12
CA GLU A 267 -10.58 -11.14 12.12
C GLU A 267 -10.67 -9.62 12.32
N ILE A 268 -9.52 -8.95 12.39
CA ILE A 268 -9.45 -7.48 12.51
C ILE A 268 -9.96 -6.82 11.23
N ILE A 269 -9.62 -7.34 10.05
CA ILE A 269 -10.03 -6.83 8.73
C ILE A 269 -11.54 -6.98 8.48
N GLN A 270 -12.16 -8.00 9.07
CA GLN A 270 -13.61 -8.17 9.01
C GLN A 270 -14.34 -7.14 9.87
N ASP A 271 -13.78 -6.79 11.03
CA ASP A 271 -14.33 -5.78 11.93
C ASP A 271 -14.04 -4.34 11.45
N LYS A 272 -12.82 -4.10 10.97
CA LYS A 272 -12.36 -2.79 10.48
C LYS A 272 -12.48 -2.72 8.96
N ILE A 273 -13.16 -1.69 8.47
CA ILE A 273 -13.32 -1.48 7.02
C ILE A 273 -11.95 -1.32 6.36
N VAL A 274 -10.99 -0.64 7.00
CA VAL A 274 -9.65 -0.34 6.46
C VAL A 274 -8.63 -1.46 6.70
N GLY A 275 -7.83 -1.78 5.69
CA GLY A 275 -6.75 -2.79 5.74
C GLY A 275 -5.35 -2.17 5.76
N ILE A 276 -4.38 -2.84 5.14
CA ILE A 276 -2.97 -2.43 5.03
C ILE A 276 -2.65 -2.02 3.58
N ILE A 277 -2.02 -0.86 3.44
CA ILE A 277 -1.64 -0.24 2.17
C ILE A 277 -0.29 -0.80 1.70
N GLY A 278 -0.04 -0.82 0.39
CA GLY A 278 1.31 -1.08 -0.14
C GLY A 278 2.29 0.05 0.23
N ILE A 279 2.08 1.23 -0.34
CA ILE A 279 2.89 2.44 -0.08
C ILE A 279 1.98 3.61 0.31
N ALA A 280 2.26 4.26 1.44
CA ALA A 280 1.57 5.45 1.89
C ALA A 280 2.51 6.67 1.94
N GLY A 281 2.15 7.76 1.27
CA GLY A 281 2.82 9.05 1.38
C GLY A 281 1.97 10.04 2.15
N ARG A 282 2.55 10.73 3.13
CA ARG A 282 1.81 11.64 4.00
C ARG A 282 2.62 12.87 4.43
N GLU A 283 1.89 13.90 4.88
CA GLU A 283 2.42 15.14 5.49
C GLU A 283 3.65 15.71 4.75
N GLY A 284 3.45 16.07 3.48
CA GLY A 284 4.50 16.71 2.67
C GLY A 284 5.61 15.78 2.15
N ALA A 285 5.42 14.46 2.22
CA ALA A 285 6.32 13.50 1.58
C ALA A 285 6.47 13.79 0.08
N LYS A 286 7.69 13.66 -0.43
CA LYS A 286 8.03 13.75 -1.86
C LYS A 286 8.60 12.42 -2.31
N MET A 287 7.96 11.78 -3.28
CA MET A 287 8.31 10.41 -3.63
C MET A 287 8.46 10.21 -5.12
N ARG A 288 9.39 9.34 -5.50
CA ARG A 288 9.40 8.69 -6.80
C ARG A 288 9.21 7.20 -6.60
N ILE A 289 8.09 6.67 -7.08
CA ILE A 289 7.67 5.27 -6.90
C ILE A 289 7.69 4.62 -8.28
N GLU A 290 8.67 3.77 -8.57
CA GLU A 290 8.83 3.20 -9.91
C GLU A 290 9.22 1.72 -9.97
N GLY A 291 8.74 1.00 -10.98
CA GLY A 291 9.12 -0.40 -11.21
C GLY A 291 8.75 -1.36 -10.06
N ASN A 292 7.87 -0.96 -9.14
CA ASN A 292 7.52 -1.79 -7.99
C ASN A 292 6.40 -2.77 -8.36
N ARG A 293 6.40 -3.92 -7.69
CA ARG A 293 5.33 -4.92 -7.74
C ARG A 293 4.58 -4.91 -6.42
N ILE A 294 3.38 -4.35 -6.41
CA ILE A 294 2.53 -4.15 -5.23
C ILE A 294 1.38 -5.15 -5.34
N LEU A 295 1.52 -6.28 -4.65
CA LEU A 295 0.68 -7.46 -4.89
C LEU A 295 -0.09 -7.86 -3.63
N ARG A 296 -1.39 -8.07 -3.74
CA ARG A 296 -2.18 -8.71 -2.68
C ARG A 296 -2.08 -7.99 -1.32
N ASN A 297 -2.11 -6.66 -1.33
CA ASN A 297 -2.25 -5.85 -0.11
C ASN A 297 -3.74 -5.62 0.17
N SER A 298 -4.17 -5.69 1.43
CA SER A 298 -5.60 -5.75 1.75
C SER A 298 -6.36 -4.46 1.49
N TRP A 299 -5.70 -3.31 1.47
CA TRP A 299 -6.34 -2.01 1.25
C TRP A 299 -5.95 -1.35 -0.06
N ASP A 300 -5.30 -0.19 -0.01
CA ASP A 300 -4.87 0.54 -1.19
C ASP A 300 -3.52 0.00 -1.71
N GLY A 301 -3.29 0.10 -3.01
CA GLY A 301 -1.96 -0.18 -3.57
C GLY A 301 -0.98 0.92 -3.18
N ILE A 302 -1.26 2.14 -3.63
CA ILE A 302 -0.55 3.37 -3.27
C ILE A 302 -1.55 4.41 -2.81
N ALA A 303 -1.28 5.07 -1.68
CA ALA A 303 -2.14 6.12 -1.15
C ALA A 303 -1.35 7.39 -0.78
N LEU A 304 -1.82 8.54 -1.25
CA LEU A 304 -1.23 9.85 -0.95
C LEU A 304 -2.19 10.71 -0.15
N TYR A 305 -1.70 11.27 0.96
CA TYR A 305 -2.46 12.11 1.86
C TYR A 305 -1.72 13.42 2.15
N ARG A 306 -2.48 14.47 2.46
CA ARG A 306 -2.02 15.68 3.16
C ARG A 306 -0.72 16.29 2.61
N GLY A 307 -0.79 16.78 1.38
CA GLY A 307 0.32 17.48 0.74
C GLY A 307 1.46 16.57 0.30
N ALA A 308 1.30 15.24 0.37
CA ALA A 308 2.22 14.32 -0.29
C ALA A 308 2.22 14.56 -1.81
N GLU A 309 3.42 14.54 -2.39
CA GLU A 309 3.68 14.72 -3.82
C GLU A 309 4.41 13.48 -4.34
N ALA A 310 3.97 12.90 -5.46
CA ALA A 310 4.63 11.72 -6.03
C ALA A 310 4.70 11.68 -7.55
N GLU A 311 5.77 11.09 -8.07
CA GLU A 311 5.81 10.50 -9.40
C GLU A 311 5.63 8.99 -9.27
N ILE A 312 4.58 8.44 -9.87
CA ILE A 312 4.22 7.01 -9.79
C ILE A 312 4.32 6.43 -11.20
N VAL A 313 5.38 5.67 -11.46
CA VAL A 313 5.79 5.31 -12.82
C VAL A 313 5.98 3.80 -12.99
N ASP A 314 5.33 3.19 -13.97
CA ASP A 314 5.63 1.80 -14.37
C ASP A 314 5.57 0.77 -13.23
N ASN A 315 4.59 0.90 -12.34
CA ASN A 315 4.37 -0.07 -11.26
C ASN A 315 3.31 -1.10 -11.67
N GLU A 316 3.50 -2.35 -11.24
CA GLU A 316 2.47 -3.40 -11.24
C GLU A 316 1.74 -3.36 -9.90
N ILE A 317 0.46 -2.98 -9.91
CA ILE A 317 -0.35 -2.80 -8.70
C ILE A 317 -1.57 -3.71 -8.82
N ASP A 318 -1.56 -4.81 -8.08
CA ASP A 318 -2.52 -5.87 -8.28
C ASP A 318 -3.10 -6.39 -6.96
N GLY A 319 -4.41 -6.25 -6.78
CA GLY A 319 -5.11 -6.73 -5.60
C GLY A 319 -5.12 -8.26 -5.50
N VAL A 320 -4.82 -8.98 -6.59
CA VAL A 320 -4.79 -10.45 -6.73
C VAL A 320 -6.13 -11.14 -6.50
N ASP A 321 -6.75 -10.91 -5.36
CA ASP A 321 -7.96 -11.58 -4.89
C ASP A 321 -9.25 -10.89 -5.34
N LEU A 322 -9.19 -9.59 -5.70
CA LEU A 322 -10.36 -8.73 -5.90
C LEU A 322 -11.35 -8.84 -4.73
N ALA A 323 -10.83 -8.75 -3.51
CA ALA A 323 -11.63 -8.95 -2.31
C ALA A 323 -12.69 -7.84 -2.17
N LEU A 324 -13.93 -8.23 -1.87
CA LEU A 324 -15.08 -7.33 -1.75
C LEU A 324 -15.65 -7.33 -0.32
N GLY A 325 -16.10 -6.15 0.12
CA GLY A 325 -16.77 -6.00 1.40
C GLY A 325 -15.89 -6.41 2.58
N ARG A 326 -16.34 -7.40 3.36
CA ARG A 326 -15.65 -7.89 4.57
C ARG A 326 -14.74 -9.09 4.32
N THR A 327 -14.68 -9.62 3.10
CA THR A 327 -13.81 -10.76 2.82
C THR A 327 -12.34 -10.31 2.92
N ALA A 328 -11.56 -11.00 3.74
CA ALA A 328 -10.13 -10.79 3.81
C ALA A 328 -9.46 -11.21 2.50
N GLY A 329 -8.55 -10.40 2.02
CA GLY A 329 -7.86 -10.58 0.74
C GLY A 329 -7.40 -9.25 0.19
N GLY A 330 -6.61 -9.30 -0.87
CA GLY A 330 -6.06 -8.11 -1.50
C GLY A 330 -7.08 -7.33 -2.34
N GLY A 331 -6.86 -6.03 -2.44
CA GLY A 331 -7.59 -5.17 -3.37
C GLY A 331 -8.91 -4.58 -2.86
N ARG A 332 -9.15 -4.51 -1.54
CA ARG A 332 -10.42 -3.95 -1.01
C ARG A 332 -10.52 -2.43 -1.14
N GLY A 333 -9.38 -1.75 -1.32
CA GLY A 333 -9.27 -0.29 -1.44
C GLY A 333 -9.15 0.20 -2.89
N VAL A 334 -8.42 1.28 -3.05
CA VAL A 334 -8.09 1.92 -4.33
C VAL A 334 -6.71 1.45 -4.79
N GLY A 335 -6.54 1.11 -6.07
CA GLY A 335 -5.22 0.77 -6.60
C GLY A 335 -4.23 1.92 -6.41
N ILE A 336 -4.59 3.12 -6.87
CA ILE A 336 -3.86 4.37 -6.57
C ILE A 336 -4.85 5.44 -6.12
N GLY A 337 -4.74 5.87 -4.86
CA GLY A 337 -5.60 6.89 -4.28
C GLY A 337 -4.83 8.16 -3.93
N LEU A 338 -5.33 9.32 -4.35
CA LEU A 338 -4.88 10.62 -3.88
C LEU A 338 -6.04 11.32 -3.17
N THR A 339 -5.81 11.84 -1.98
CA THR A 339 -6.84 12.55 -1.22
C THR A 339 -6.25 13.76 -0.48
N TRP A 340 -7.12 14.54 0.16
CA TRP A 340 -6.78 15.85 0.71
C TRP A 340 -6.12 16.72 -0.35
N ASN A 341 -5.07 17.45 -0.05
CA ASN A 341 -4.32 18.30 -0.98
C ASN A 341 -3.09 17.58 -1.60
N ALA A 342 -3.13 16.25 -1.73
CA ALA A 342 -2.04 15.49 -2.35
C ALA A 342 -1.91 15.76 -3.85
N LYS A 343 -0.71 15.54 -4.41
CA LYS A 343 -0.43 15.73 -5.84
C LYS A 343 0.33 14.57 -6.45
N ALA A 344 0.03 14.19 -7.68
CA ALA A 344 0.90 13.23 -8.38
C ALA A 344 0.90 13.35 -9.90
N THR A 345 1.97 12.82 -10.48
CA THR A 345 1.97 12.34 -11.87
C THR A 345 1.96 10.82 -11.85
N VAL A 346 0.96 10.20 -12.47
CA VAL A 346 0.73 8.75 -12.50
C VAL A 346 0.81 8.28 -13.93
N ARG A 347 1.86 7.53 -14.29
CA ARG A 347 2.09 7.12 -15.68
C ARG A 347 2.63 5.71 -15.87
N GLY A 348 2.18 5.02 -16.92
CA GLY A 348 2.73 3.72 -17.29
C GLY A 348 2.37 2.57 -16.34
N ASN A 349 1.50 2.78 -15.36
CA ASN A 349 1.21 1.77 -14.35
C ASN A 349 0.18 0.77 -14.88
N ARG A 350 0.26 -0.46 -14.36
CA ARG A 350 -0.83 -1.43 -14.43
C ARG A 350 -1.52 -1.52 -13.08
N VAL A 351 -2.82 -1.24 -13.04
CA VAL A 351 -3.65 -1.31 -11.84
C VAL A 351 -4.75 -2.34 -12.06
N ALA A 352 -4.75 -3.42 -11.28
CA ALA A 352 -5.68 -4.52 -11.49
C ALA A 352 -6.32 -5.06 -10.21
N ARG A 353 -7.56 -5.56 -10.31
CA ARG A 353 -8.23 -6.30 -9.24
C ARG A 353 -8.36 -5.55 -7.91
N TYR A 354 -8.64 -4.25 -7.98
CA TYR A 354 -9.01 -3.44 -6.83
C TYR A 354 -10.51 -3.11 -6.81
N TRP A 355 -11.01 -2.67 -5.65
CA TRP A 355 -12.37 -2.14 -5.54
C TRP A 355 -12.54 -0.93 -6.44
N LYS A 356 -11.58 -0.01 -6.44
CA LYS A 356 -11.47 1.15 -7.35
C LYS A 356 -10.09 1.18 -8.00
N GLY A 357 -10.00 1.68 -9.24
CA GLY A 357 -8.73 1.77 -9.96
C GLY A 357 -7.86 2.93 -9.48
N ILE A 358 -7.91 4.06 -10.19
CA ILE A 358 -7.16 5.28 -9.85
C ILE A 358 -8.13 6.39 -9.47
N GLY A 359 -7.94 7.01 -8.30
CA GLY A 359 -8.86 8.00 -7.75
C GLY A 359 -8.17 9.28 -7.27
N VAL A 360 -8.79 10.42 -7.59
CA VAL A 360 -8.39 11.76 -7.16
C VAL A 360 -9.53 12.37 -6.36
N PHE A 361 -9.29 12.59 -5.06
CA PHE A 361 -10.32 12.88 -4.08
C PHE A 361 -10.10 14.21 -3.35
N VAL A 362 -11.18 14.82 -2.87
CA VAL A 362 -11.17 16.04 -2.04
C VAL A 362 -10.47 17.21 -2.75
N ASP A 363 -9.25 17.60 -2.38
CA ASP A 363 -8.52 18.72 -2.98
C ASP A 363 -7.31 18.26 -3.82
N ALA A 364 -7.27 16.97 -4.14
CA ALA A 364 -6.10 16.36 -4.74
C ALA A 364 -5.97 16.78 -6.20
N GLN A 365 -4.73 16.78 -6.69
CA GLN A 365 -4.42 17.18 -8.07
C GLN A 365 -3.56 16.15 -8.76
N ALA A 366 -3.96 15.69 -9.94
CA ALA A 366 -3.18 14.68 -10.65
C ALA A 366 -3.14 14.86 -12.17
N THR A 367 -2.01 14.45 -12.75
CA THR A 367 -1.98 14.02 -14.15
C THR A 367 -1.89 12.50 -14.15
N VAL A 368 -2.86 11.84 -14.76
CA VAL A 368 -2.98 10.38 -14.84
C VAL A 368 -2.95 10.03 -16.32
N GLU A 369 -1.83 9.50 -16.80
CA GLU A 369 -1.63 9.28 -18.22
C GLU A 369 -0.99 7.94 -18.58
N ASP A 370 -1.34 7.39 -19.73
CA ASP A 370 -0.70 6.17 -20.25
C ASP A 370 -0.70 5.01 -19.22
N ASN A 371 -1.78 4.83 -18.45
CA ASN A 371 -1.94 3.68 -17.52
C ASN A 371 -2.91 2.64 -18.07
N VAL A 372 -2.80 1.40 -17.61
CA VAL A 372 -3.81 0.35 -17.82
C VAL A 372 -4.48 0.04 -16.49
N VAL A 373 -5.78 0.25 -16.43
CA VAL A 373 -6.63 -0.01 -15.26
C VAL A 373 -7.62 -1.11 -15.63
N GLU A 374 -7.49 -2.31 -15.05
CA GLU A 374 -8.25 -3.47 -15.50
C GLU A 374 -8.87 -4.33 -14.39
N ARG A 375 -10.00 -4.97 -14.68
CA ARG A 375 -10.70 -5.90 -13.76
C ARG A 375 -11.01 -5.26 -12.41
N ILE A 376 -11.61 -4.07 -12.46
CA ILE A 376 -11.94 -3.27 -11.27
C ILE A 376 -13.38 -3.54 -10.83
N ALA A 377 -13.63 -3.69 -9.53
CA ALA A 377 -14.97 -4.05 -9.06
C ALA A 377 -16.01 -2.94 -9.23
N THR A 378 -15.60 -1.67 -9.11
CA THR A 378 -16.48 -0.49 -9.27
C THR A 378 -16.00 0.43 -10.38
N TRP A 379 -15.23 1.46 -10.03
CA TRP A 379 -14.88 2.58 -10.90
C TRP A 379 -13.43 2.46 -11.33
N GLY A 380 -13.16 2.52 -12.64
CA GLY A 380 -11.79 2.52 -13.16
C GLY A 380 -11.03 3.79 -12.80
N LEU A 381 -11.49 4.94 -13.29
CA LEU A 381 -10.96 6.26 -12.97
C LEU A 381 -11.98 7.08 -12.18
N SER A 382 -11.53 7.85 -11.19
CA SER A 382 -12.44 8.65 -10.35
C SER A 382 -11.89 10.04 -10.07
N LEU A 383 -12.74 11.05 -10.23
CA LEU A 383 -12.57 12.39 -9.68
C LEU A 383 -13.75 12.65 -8.74
N TRP A 384 -13.51 12.81 -7.43
CA TRP A 384 -14.59 12.95 -6.47
C TRP A 384 -14.29 13.95 -5.34
N ASP A 385 -15.08 15.02 -5.26
CA ASP A 385 -14.91 16.08 -4.26
C ASP A 385 -15.26 15.70 -2.82
N ALA A 386 -15.97 14.57 -2.64
CA ALA A 386 -16.54 14.13 -1.38
C ALA A 386 -17.41 15.20 -0.67
N GLY A 387 -17.97 16.16 -1.42
CA GLY A 387 -18.69 17.31 -0.89
C GLY A 387 -17.84 18.24 -0.01
N LYS A 388 -16.51 18.12 -0.08
CA LYS A 388 -15.57 18.82 0.81
C LYS A 388 -14.50 19.62 0.08
N GLY A 389 -14.09 19.18 -1.10
CA GLY A 389 -12.94 19.77 -1.81
C GLY A 389 -13.22 20.12 -3.27
N ARG A 390 -12.15 20.46 -3.98
CA ARG A 390 -12.17 20.80 -5.41
C ARG A 390 -11.06 20.05 -6.14
N PRO A 391 -11.23 18.74 -6.39
CA PRO A 391 -10.16 17.92 -6.94
C PRO A 391 -9.98 18.27 -8.41
N SER A 392 -8.76 18.16 -8.92
CA SER A 392 -8.43 18.49 -10.31
C SER A 392 -7.64 17.36 -10.94
N ALA A 393 -8.06 16.87 -12.11
CA ALA A 393 -7.32 15.80 -12.76
C ALA A 393 -7.31 15.88 -14.28
N ARG A 394 -6.17 15.53 -14.87
CA ARG A 394 -6.03 15.29 -16.31
C ARG A 394 -5.87 13.80 -16.52
N PHE A 395 -6.89 13.16 -17.10
CA PHE A 395 -6.88 11.74 -17.44
C PHE A 395 -6.63 11.59 -18.95
N LEU A 396 -5.42 11.19 -19.31
CA LEU A 396 -4.94 11.22 -20.70
C LEU A 396 -4.48 9.85 -21.18
N HIS A 397 -5.01 9.35 -22.29
CA HIS A 397 -4.48 8.14 -22.93
C HIS A 397 -4.39 6.91 -22.00
N ASN A 398 -5.31 6.76 -21.06
CA ASN A 398 -5.39 5.56 -20.23
C ASN A 398 -6.26 4.51 -20.91
N VAL A 399 -6.01 3.24 -20.60
CA VAL A 399 -6.92 2.14 -20.86
C VAL A 399 -7.66 1.80 -19.57
N VAL A 400 -8.97 1.75 -19.64
CA VAL A 400 -9.83 1.25 -18.56
C VAL A 400 -10.65 0.09 -19.12
N ASP A 401 -10.41 -1.11 -18.59
CA ASP A 401 -10.96 -2.34 -19.14
C ASP A 401 -11.60 -3.24 -18.07
N SER A 402 -12.77 -3.83 -18.33
CA SER A 402 -13.45 -4.73 -17.37
C SER A 402 -13.74 -4.07 -16.02
N THR A 403 -14.58 -3.05 -15.99
CA THR A 403 -15.05 -2.48 -14.72
C THR A 403 -16.46 -2.96 -14.38
N GLY A 404 -16.71 -3.19 -13.09
CA GLY A 404 -18.03 -3.63 -12.63
C GLY A 404 -19.09 -2.52 -12.73
N ALA A 405 -18.75 -1.27 -12.40
CA ALA A 405 -19.68 -0.15 -12.38
C ALA A 405 -19.41 0.85 -13.52
N CYS A 406 -18.45 1.76 -13.40
CA CYS A 406 -18.17 2.76 -14.46
C CYS A 406 -16.74 2.65 -14.93
N GLY A 407 -16.49 3.04 -16.18
CA GLY A 407 -15.12 3.25 -16.64
C GLY A 407 -14.50 4.45 -15.93
N CYS A 408 -15.17 5.59 -15.99
CA CYS A 408 -14.79 6.82 -15.30
C CYS A 408 -15.98 7.45 -14.57
N SER A 409 -15.75 7.97 -13.37
CA SER A 409 -16.71 8.79 -12.62
C SER A 409 -16.12 10.18 -12.35
N ILE A 410 -16.84 11.22 -12.79
CA ILE A 410 -16.51 12.63 -12.53
C ILE A 410 -17.62 13.24 -11.66
N VAL A 411 -17.31 13.44 -10.39
CA VAL A 411 -18.22 13.99 -9.37
C VAL A 411 -17.55 15.18 -8.71
N ARG A 412 -17.90 16.37 -9.19
CA ARG A 412 -17.39 17.63 -8.66
C ARG A 412 -18.47 18.71 -8.81
N GLU A 413 -18.94 19.25 -7.70
CA GLU A 413 -20.03 20.25 -7.72
C GLU A 413 -19.54 21.62 -8.22
N SER A 414 -18.31 22.02 -7.87
CA SER A 414 -17.79 23.36 -8.14
C SER A 414 -16.99 23.45 -9.44
N ALA A 415 -17.30 24.43 -10.29
CA ALA A 415 -16.52 24.78 -11.48
C ALA A 415 -15.34 25.75 -11.21
N GLU A 416 -15.16 26.19 -9.96
CA GLU A 416 -14.16 27.18 -9.58
C GLU A 416 -12.71 26.68 -9.70
N LEU A 417 -11.73 27.54 -9.44
CA LEU A 417 -10.33 27.13 -9.40
C LEU A 417 -10.02 26.18 -8.21
N PRO A 418 -9.09 25.23 -8.37
CA PRO A 418 -8.37 24.91 -9.61
C PRO A 418 -9.32 24.31 -10.65
N ALA A 419 -9.03 24.52 -11.94
CA ALA A 419 -9.88 24.04 -13.03
C ALA A 419 -10.16 22.53 -12.87
N PRO A 420 -11.40 22.04 -13.10
CA PRO A 420 -11.77 20.64 -12.91
C PRO A 420 -10.85 19.63 -13.60
N GLY A 421 -10.38 19.99 -14.79
CA GLY A 421 -9.41 19.21 -15.55
C GLY A 421 -9.99 18.69 -16.86
N GLU A 422 -9.49 17.55 -17.33
CA GLU A 422 -9.88 16.97 -18.61
C GLU A 422 -9.80 15.44 -18.65
N LEU A 423 -10.62 14.84 -19.51
CA LEU A 423 -10.62 13.42 -19.85
C LEU A 423 -10.48 13.27 -21.37
N ARG A 424 -9.29 12.92 -21.85
CA ARG A 424 -9.01 12.89 -23.29
C ARG A 424 -8.17 11.70 -23.76
N GLY A 425 -8.55 11.14 -24.91
CA GLY A 425 -7.73 10.12 -25.59
C GLY A 425 -7.73 8.75 -24.90
N ASN A 426 -8.63 8.51 -23.94
CA ASN A 426 -8.67 7.26 -23.18
C ASN A 426 -9.48 6.19 -23.92
N VAL A 427 -9.23 4.92 -23.61
CA VAL A 427 -10.03 3.78 -24.06
C VAL A 427 -10.81 3.23 -22.88
N PHE A 428 -12.13 3.14 -23.04
CA PHE A 428 -13.03 2.49 -22.09
C PHE A 428 -13.63 1.26 -22.76
N SER A 429 -13.21 0.09 -22.28
CA SER A 429 -13.60 -1.21 -22.82
C SER A 429 -14.31 -2.04 -21.76
N ARG A 430 -15.46 -2.63 -22.09
CA ARG A 430 -16.14 -3.60 -21.21
C ARG A 430 -16.33 -3.05 -19.79
N THR A 431 -16.85 -1.83 -19.69
CA THR A 431 -17.22 -1.21 -18.40
C THR A 431 -18.70 -1.48 -18.10
N GLY A 432 -19.14 -1.29 -16.85
CA GLY A 432 -20.55 -1.50 -16.47
C GLY A 432 -20.99 -2.96 -16.41
N GLN A 433 -20.05 -3.89 -16.21
CA GLN A 433 -20.28 -5.32 -16.40
C GLN A 433 -21.03 -6.01 -15.26
N ASN A 434 -21.20 -5.36 -14.09
CA ASN A 434 -21.81 -5.99 -12.94
C ASN A 434 -23.26 -5.52 -12.74
N PRO A 435 -24.27 -6.37 -12.98
CA PRO A 435 -25.69 -5.99 -12.93
C PRO A 435 -26.17 -5.43 -11.58
N LYS A 436 -25.42 -5.66 -10.50
CA LYS A 436 -25.78 -5.14 -9.17
C LYS A 436 -25.79 -3.61 -9.08
N TYR A 437 -25.23 -2.91 -10.07
CA TYR A 437 -25.22 -1.45 -10.15
C TYR A 437 -26.28 -0.89 -11.12
N ASP A 438 -27.16 -1.73 -11.68
CA ASP A 438 -28.17 -1.32 -12.69
C ASP A 438 -29.19 -0.32 -12.13
N ASP A 439 -29.52 -0.43 -10.84
CA ASP A 439 -30.42 0.50 -10.15
C ASP A 439 -29.77 1.88 -9.88
N GLY A 440 -28.53 2.06 -10.34
CA GLY A 440 -27.72 3.25 -10.13
C GLY A 440 -26.92 3.18 -8.83
N GLU A 441 -25.68 3.61 -8.91
CA GLU A 441 -24.86 3.93 -7.75
C GLU A 441 -24.76 5.47 -7.67
N PRO A 442 -24.82 6.10 -6.48
CA PRO A 442 -24.92 7.56 -6.36
C PRO A 442 -23.82 8.35 -7.10
N TYR A 443 -22.69 7.71 -7.35
CA TYR A 443 -21.52 8.31 -7.99
C TYR A 443 -21.23 7.67 -9.36
N CYS A 444 -22.03 6.70 -9.81
CA CYS A 444 -21.80 5.95 -11.04
C CYS A 444 -23.07 5.28 -11.56
N TYR A 445 -23.63 5.83 -12.63
CA TYR A 445 -24.84 5.31 -13.30
C TYR A 445 -24.56 4.18 -14.32
N GLN A 446 -23.59 3.30 -14.04
CA GLN A 446 -23.12 2.25 -14.97
C GLN A 446 -22.95 2.74 -16.42
N ALA A 447 -22.00 3.65 -16.61
CA ALA A 447 -21.64 4.13 -17.93
C ALA A 447 -20.13 4.01 -18.12
N ALA A 448 -19.68 3.98 -19.37
CA ALA A 448 -18.26 4.09 -19.67
C ALA A 448 -17.68 5.38 -19.07
N ILE A 449 -18.41 6.49 -19.18
CA ILE A 449 -18.06 7.77 -18.58
C ILE A 449 -19.31 8.34 -17.90
N ALA A 450 -19.32 8.41 -16.57
CA ALA A 450 -20.41 8.99 -15.79
C ALA A 450 -20.15 10.48 -15.50
N LEU A 451 -21.02 11.35 -16.03
CA LEU A 451 -20.87 12.81 -16.05
C LEU A 451 -21.97 13.59 -15.32
N HIS A 452 -22.85 12.89 -14.62
CA HIS A 452 -24.02 13.46 -13.94
C HIS A 452 -23.71 14.63 -12.98
N ALA A 453 -22.50 14.66 -12.42
CA ALA A 453 -22.02 15.71 -11.53
C ALA A 453 -20.68 16.28 -12.02
N ALA A 454 -20.42 16.24 -13.33
CA ALA A 454 -19.25 16.88 -13.91
C ALA A 454 -19.52 18.39 -14.10
N PRO A 455 -18.60 19.29 -13.69
CA PRO A 455 -18.71 20.71 -14.00
C PRO A 455 -18.71 20.94 -15.51
N GLU A 456 -19.44 21.96 -15.99
CA GLU A 456 -19.48 22.32 -17.42
C GLU A 456 -18.09 22.64 -18.01
N THR A 457 -17.15 23.07 -17.15
CA THR A 457 -15.78 23.40 -17.53
C THR A 457 -14.85 22.18 -17.59
N PHE A 458 -15.30 20.99 -17.19
CA PHE A 458 -14.53 19.75 -17.32
C PHE A 458 -14.52 19.30 -18.78
N ARG A 459 -13.34 19.22 -19.39
CA ARG A 459 -13.20 18.97 -20.83
C ARG A 459 -13.19 17.48 -21.13
N ILE A 460 -13.93 17.07 -22.15
CA ILE A 460 -14.01 15.67 -22.58
C ILE A 460 -13.86 15.63 -24.09
N GLY A 461 -12.95 14.80 -24.59
CA GLY A 461 -12.73 14.67 -26.02
C GLY A 461 -11.98 13.40 -26.39
N ASP A 462 -12.13 12.93 -27.63
CA ASP A 462 -11.29 11.89 -28.22
C ASP A 462 -11.19 10.56 -27.43
N ASN A 463 -12.16 10.24 -26.58
CA ASN A 463 -12.20 8.96 -25.87
C ASN A 463 -12.85 7.90 -26.76
N LEU A 464 -12.30 6.69 -26.73
CA LEU A 464 -12.79 5.54 -27.46
C LEU A 464 -13.57 4.62 -26.51
N LEU A 465 -14.81 4.29 -26.87
CA LEU A 465 -15.69 3.41 -26.10
C LEU A 465 -15.90 2.10 -26.88
N LEU A 466 -15.75 0.95 -26.23
CA LEU A 466 -15.84 -0.39 -26.84
C LEU A 466 -16.55 -1.38 -25.92
N ASP A 467 -17.51 -2.13 -26.44
CA ASP A 467 -18.16 -3.26 -25.77
C ASP A 467 -18.60 -2.98 -24.32
N ASN A 468 -19.03 -1.75 -24.04
CA ASN A 468 -19.49 -1.33 -22.73
C ASN A 468 -20.94 -1.78 -22.51
N ARG A 469 -21.31 -1.84 -21.24
CA ARG A 469 -22.64 -2.22 -20.80
C ARG A 469 -23.28 -1.07 -20.02
N GLU A 470 -24.53 -0.79 -20.34
CA GLU A 470 -25.42 0.11 -19.63
C GLU A 470 -26.45 -0.63 -18.77
N PRO A 471 -27.19 0.08 -17.88
CA PRO A 471 -28.25 -0.51 -17.06
C PRO A 471 -29.24 -1.33 -17.88
N GLY A 472 -29.62 -2.49 -17.32
CA GLY A 472 -30.49 -3.48 -17.97
C GLY A 472 -29.78 -4.34 -19.02
N GLY A 473 -28.45 -4.30 -19.09
CA GLY A 473 -27.68 -5.06 -20.09
C GLY A 473 -27.71 -4.45 -21.49
N ARG A 474 -28.06 -3.16 -21.60
CA ARG A 474 -28.06 -2.46 -22.88
C ARG A 474 -26.62 -2.26 -23.38
N PRO A 475 -26.36 -2.26 -24.70
CA PRO A 475 -25.07 -1.85 -25.24
C PRO A 475 -24.71 -0.42 -24.81
N GLY A 476 -23.42 -0.14 -24.64
CA GLY A 476 -22.92 1.17 -24.25
C GLY A 476 -23.24 2.25 -25.27
N SER A 477 -23.83 3.36 -24.82
CA SER A 477 -24.00 4.52 -25.69
C SER A 477 -22.64 5.09 -26.09
N GLY A 478 -22.47 5.29 -27.40
CA GLY A 478 -21.24 5.82 -27.97
C GLY A 478 -20.15 4.78 -28.23
N ASP A 479 -20.41 3.50 -27.96
CA ASP A 479 -19.50 2.42 -28.38
C ASP A 479 -19.29 2.46 -29.89
N ARG A 480 -18.03 2.33 -30.29
CA ARG A 480 -17.62 2.28 -31.69
C ARG A 480 -17.60 0.83 -32.15
N ASP A 481 -17.83 0.62 -33.45
CA ASP A 481 -17.63 -0.69 -34.08
C ASP A 481 -16.15 -1.12 -33.92
N PRO A 482 -15.86 -2.26 -33.26
CA PRO A 482 -14.51 -2.79 -33.11
C PRO A 482 -13.72 -2.89 -34.42
N ALA A 483 -14.38 -3.08 -35.57
CA ALA A 483 -13.72 -3.14 -36.88
C ALA A 483 -13.10 -1.80 -37.32
N THR A 484 -13.54 -0.68 -36.74
CA THR A 484 -13.15 0.67 -37.17
C THR A 484 -12.04 1.30 -36.33
N VAL A 485 -11.65 0.66 -35.22
CA VAL A 485 -10.83 1.30 -34.17
C VAL A 485 -9.39 0.80 -34.10
N GLY A 486 -9.02 -0.15 -34.98
CA GLY A 486 -7.72 -0.81 -34.95
C GLY A 486 -6.53 0.15 -34.95
N LEU A 487 -6.57 1.24 -35.73
CA LEU A 487 -5.49 2.23 -35.77
C LEU A 487 -5.35 3.00 -34.45
N THR A 488 -6.47 3.40 -33.82
CA THR A 488 -6.47 4.09 -32.53
C THR A 488 -5.90 3.21 -31.43
N LEU A 489 -6.34 1.94 -31.40
CA LEU A 489 -5.84 0.95 -30.45
C LEU A 489 -4.35 0.66 -30.64
N ALA A 490 -3.89 0.53 -31.89
CA ALA A 490 -2.48 0.32 -32.20
C ALA A 490 -1.60 1.49 -31.74
N ASN A 491 -2.03 2.74 -32.00
CA ASN A 491 -1.30 3.93 -31.56
C ASN A 491 -1.20 4.01 -30.03
N LEU A 492 -2.31 3.73 -29.33
CA LEU A 492 -2.31 3.74 -27.87
C LEU A 492 -1.41 2.64 -27.31
N ALA A 493 -1.48 1.43 -27.84
CA ALA A 493 -0.65 0.35 -27.36
C ALA A 493 0.83 0.55 -27.69
N ALA A 494 1.19 1.21 -28.79
CA ALA A 494 2.56 1.66 -29.03
C ALA A 494 3.05 2.65 -27.95
N ARG A 495 2.17 3.57 -27.49
CA ARG A 495 2.50 4.46 -26.36
C ARG A 495 2.70 3.68 -25.06
N LEU A 496 1.82 2.74 -24.76
CA LEU A 496 1.84 1.98 -23.51
C LEU A 496 2.96 0.92 -23.46
N ALA A 497 3.41 0.42 -24.62
CA ALA A 497 4.44 -0.62 -24.70
C ALA A 497 5.81 -0.20 -24.15
N ILE A 498 6.06 1.10 -23.98
CA ILE A 498 7.29 1.60 -23.35
C ILE A 498 7.33 1.36 -21.84
N TYR A 499 6.19 1.01 -21.24
CA TYR A 499 6.03 0.73 -19.82
C TYR A 499 5.82 -0.77 -19.60
N PRO A 500 6.86 -1.52 -19.18
CA PRO A 500 6.78 -2.94 -18.88
C PRO A 500 5.54 -3.38 -18.09
N ALA A 501 5.14 -2.63 -17.06
CA ALA A 501 3.97 -2.99 -16.25
C ALA A 501 2.67 -2.94 -17.06
N ALA A 502 2.45 -1.86 -17.82
CA ALA A 502 1.28 -1.70 -18.69
C ALA A 502 1.25 -2.72 -19.84
N ALA A 503 2.41 -3.00 -20.44
CA ALA A 503 2.55 -3.92 -21.57
C ALA A 503 2.21 -5.39 -21.21
N GLN A 504 2.30 -5.75 -19.93
CA GLN A 504 1.96 -7.09 -19.42
C GLN A 504 0.48 -7.26 -19.06
N SER A 505 -0.37 -6.28 -19.38
CA SER A 505 -1.79 -6.33 -19.04
C SER A 505 -2.61 -7.34 -19.84
N ASP A 506 -3.76 -7.76 -19.28
CA ASP A 506 -4.70 -8.65 -19.96
C ASP A 506 -5.29 -7.96 -21.20
N PHE A 507 -5.45 -6.64 -21.15
CA PHE A 507 -5.86 -5.82 -22.29
C PHE A 507 -4.90 -6.00 -23.49
N PHE A 508 -3.60 -5.86 -23.27
CA PHE A 508 -2.59 -6.04 -24.33
C PHE A 508 -2.68 -7.44 -24.94
N THR A 509 -2.70 -8.46 -24.09
CA THR A 509 -2.79 -9.86 -24.50
C THR A 509 -4.02 -10.12 -25.37
N ARG A 510 -5.19 -9.58 -24.98
CA ARG A 510 -6.46 -9.81 -25.69
C ARG A 510 -6.51 -9.17 -27.06
N HIS A 511 -5.92 -8.00 -27.23
CA HIS A 511 -5.92 -7.30 -28.52
C HIS A 511 -4.74 -7.69 -29.42
N GLY A 512 -4.09 -8.83 -29.12
CA GLY A 512 -3.00 -9.38 -29.93
C GLY A 512 -1.79 -8.45 -29.99
N MET A 513 -1.60 -7.65 -28.94
CA MET A 513 -0.56 -6.64 -28.88
C MET A 513 0.66 -7.29 -28.24
N SER A 514 1.66 -7.65 -29.06
CA SER A 514 2.92 -8.14 -28.54
C SER A 514 3.76 -6.98 -27.99
N PRO A 515 4.41 -7.13 -26.82
CA PRO A 515 5.45 -6.19 -26.37
C PRO A 515 6.59 -6.00 -27.38
N SER A 516 6.82 -6.97 -28.28
CA SER A 516 7.82 -6.87 -29.35
C SER A 516 7.46 -5.91 -30.49
N GLY A 517 6.22 -5.39 -30.51
CA GLY A 517 5.72 -4.56 -31.62
C GLY A 517 5.29 -5.36 -32.86
N ASP A 518 5.26 -6.70 -32.79
CA ASP A 518 4.72 -7.54 -33.84
C ASP A 518 3.18 -7.58 -33.73
N TRP A 519 2.50 -6.76 -34.51
CA TRP A 519 1.04 -6.67 -34.55
C TRP A 519 0.46 -7.78 -35.41
N ASN A 520 -0.22 -8.76 -34.79
CA ASN A 520 -0.88 -9.85 -35.50
C ASN A 520 -2.40 -9.62 -35.61
N TRP A 521 -2.80 -8.43 -36.08
CA TRP A 521 -4.20 -8.19 -36.46
C TRP A 521 -4.49 -8.86 -37.81
N GLY A 522 -5.04 -10.08 -37.79
CA GLY A 522 -5.76 -10.59 -38.97
C GLY A 522 -5.49 -12.01 -39.46
N ARG A 523 -5.44 -13.04 -38.59
CA ARG A 523 -5.58 -14.43 -39.07
C ARG A 523 -6.71 -15.27 -38.46
N GLU A 524 -7.28 -14.89 -37.33
CA GLU A 524 -8.32 -15.72 -36.69
C GLU A 524 -9.76 -15.22 -36.84
N GLY A 525 -9.97 -13.96 -37.26
CA GLY A 525 -11.32 -13.36 -37.34
C GLY A 525 -12.05 -13.46 -38.69
N MET A 526 -11.41 -13.94 -39.76
CA MET A 526 -12.03 -14.00 -41.10
C MET A 526 -12.64 -15.36 -41.48
N ASN A 527 -12.63 -16.34 -40.55
CA ASN A 527 -13.17 -17.70 -40.79
C ASN A 527 -14.28 -18.11 -39.81
N ARG A 528 -15.06 -17.17 -39.27
CA ARG A 528 -16.29 -17.47 -38.51
C ARG A 528 -17.47 -16.67 -39.00
#